data_AF-A0AAV1SP66-F1
#
_entry.id   AF-A0AAV1SP66-F1
#
_cell.length_a   1.000
_cell.length_b   1.000
_cell.length_c   1.000
_cell.angle_alpha   90.00
_cell.angle_beta   90.00
_cell.angle_gamma   90.00
#
_symmetry.space_group_name_H-M   'P 1'
#
loop_
_entity.id
_entity.type
_entity.pdbx_description
1 polymer ?
#
loop_
_entity_poly.entity_id
_entity_poly.type
_entity_poly.pdbx_seq_one_letter_code
_entity_poly.pdbx_strand_id
1 'polypeptide(L)'
;MEKVEFCKCSWVNEMKEKESNKQSYKIPTVHESDRSAKSGPYSASNLARMDIESNHSSPVLTDSTPINKSRLGIHSNLLPYAPSGGSLSPSKYINIPRKKPGKLDEVCANAWLDAMKSSSPPRKKLIKDGADTAYSSWMLKHPSALNSFEEIANLAKNKKIAMFLDYDGTLSPIVDDPDNALMSDDMRSTVSKVAKYFPTAIISGRSRDKVCELIGLTELYYAGSHGMDILGPIGKAVSNDHPNCTESTTDLQGKEDVNLFQPAREFIPMINEVFRTLVDNTKGIKGAKVENHKFCVSVHFRNVDEKSWQPIAQCVQDILDKYPRLRKTHGRKVLEVRPMIDWNKGKAVEFLLESLGLNNRDDVLPIYIGDDMSDEDAFKVLREGNRGYGILVSSRPKETNAVYSLKDPTEVMRFLNSLVTWKKLEEEGGGGGGCIVNNRRTI
;
A
#
# COMPACT_ATOMS: atom_id res chain seq x y z
N MET A 1 -29.21 -0.81 47.95
CA MET A 1 -30.40 -0.47 47.15
C MET A 1 -29.95 0.64 46.22
N GLU A 2 -29.84 0.51 44.91
CA GLU A 2 -30.45 -0.37 43.91
C GLU A 2 -29.40 -0.85 42.89
N LYS A 3 -29.68 -2.01 42.29
CA LYS A 3 -29.00 -2.58 41.13
C LYS A 3 -29.54 -1.90 39.88
N VAL A 4 -28.68 -1.58 38.90
CA VAL A 4 -29.11 -1.31 37.52
C VAL A 4 -28.43 -2.33 36.61
N GLU A 5 -29.28 -3.02 35.85
CA GLU A 5 -29.00 -4.21 35.06
C GLU A 5 -28.15 -3.95 33.81
N PHE A 6 -27.29 -4.94 33.52
CA PHE A 6 -26.58 -5.09 32.27
C PHE A 6 -27.51 -5.64 31.19
N CYS A 7 -27.68 -4.93 30.07
CA CYS A 7 -28.29 -5.47 28.87
C CYS A 7 -27.20 -6.17 28.02
N LYS A 8 -27.12 -7.50 28.13
CA LYS A 8 -26.43 -8.39 27.18
C LYS A 8 -27.50 -9.18 26.42
N CYS A 9 -27.45 -9.16 25.09
CA CYS A 9 -27.92 -10.18 24.13
C CYS A 9 -28.69 -9.58 22.94
N SER A 10 -28.07 -9.57 21.75
CA SER A 10 -28.75 -9.73 20.46
C SER A 10 -27.73 -9.93 19.33
N TRP A 11 -26.88 -10.94 19.41
CA TRP A 11 -26.04 -11.39 18.28
C TRP A 11 -25.75 -12.91 18.29
N VAL A 12 -26.10 -13.64 19.37
CA VAL A 12 -25.75 -15.07 19.54
C VAL A 12 -26.91 -16.04 19.19
N ASN A 13 -28.15 -15.55 19.04
CA ASN A 13 -29.29 -16.43 18.75
C ASN A 13 -29.54 -16.69 17.26
N GLU A 14 -28.96 -15.90 16.35
CA GLU A 14 -29.26 -16.01 14.91
C GLU A 14 -28.38 -17.04 14.17
N MET A 15 -27.37 -17.61 14.84
CA MET A 15 -26.51 -18.66 14.27
C MET A 15 -26.93 -20.09 14.65
N LYS A 16 -27.86 -20.29 15.59
CA LYS A 16 -28.33 -21.63 15.98
C LYS A 16 -29.58 -22.11 15.24
N GLU A 17 -30.21 -21.27 14.44
CA GLU A 17 -31.46 -21.59 13.74
C GLU A 17 -31.28 -21.98 12.26
N LYS A 18 -30.03 -22.02 11.76
CA LYS A 18 -29.71 -22.42 10.37
C LYS A 18 -29.08 -23.81 10.20
N GLU A 19 -28.97 -24.61 11.27
CA GLU A 19 -28.47 -26.00 11.20
C GLU A 19 -29.56 -27.08 11.06
N SER A 20 -30.84 -26.72 10.87
CA SER A 20 -31.94 -27.68 10.72
C SER A 20 -32.70 -27.56 9.41
N ASN A 21 -32.01 -27.62 8.26
CA ASN A 21 -32.71 -28.00 7.02
C ASN A 21 -31.78 -28.64 5.98
N LYS A 22 -31.39 -29.90 6.23
CA LYS A 22 -30.87 -30.78 5.19
C LYS A 22 -32.05 -31.46 4.50
N GLN A 23 -32.41 -30.99 3.32
CA GLN A 23 -33.33 -31.71 2.45
C GLN A 23 -32.68 -31.99 1.10
N SER A 24 -32.74 -33.26 0.76
CA SER A 24 -32.14 -34.00 -0.33
C SER A 24 -32.68 -33.57 -1.70
N TYR A 25 -31.78 -33.27 -2.63
CA TYR A 25 -32.13 -33.10 -4.04
C TYR A 25 -31.42 -34.12 -4.92
N LYS A 26 -32.25 -34.83 -5.69
CA LYS A 26 -31.93 -35.90 -6.63
C LYS A 26 -31.30 -35.34 -7.90
N ILE A 27 -30.36 -36.10 -8.44
CA ILE A 27 -29.73 -35.95 -9.76
C ILE A 27 -30.74 -36.33 -10.85
N PRO A 28 -30.84 -35.57 -11.96
CA PRO A 28 -31.31 -36.11 -13.22
C PRO A 28 -30.17 -36.25 -14.23
N THR A 29 -30.12 -37.44 -14.83
CA THR A 29 -29.27 -37.87 -15.93
C THR A 29 -29.73 -37.30 -17.28
N VAL A 30 -28.73 -36.90 -18.08
CA VAL A 30 -28.54 -36.97 -19.54
C VAL A 30 -29.78 -36.93 -20.45
N HIS A 31 -29.80 -35.96 -21.38
CA HIS A 31 -30.24 -36.21 -22.76
C HIS A 31 -29.35 -35.47 -23.76
N GLU A 32 -28.60 -36.27 -24.51
CA GLU A 32 -27.83 -35.94 -25.69
C GLU A 32 -28.77 -36.01 -26.90
N SER A 33 -28.77 -34.99 -27.77
CA SER A 33 -29.34 -35.12 -29.10
C SER A 33 -28.65 -34.18 -30.10
N ASP A 34 -28.18 -34.82 -31.18
CA ASP A 34 -27.58 -34.27 -32.38
C ASP A 34 -28.47 -33.26 -33.12
N ARG A 35 -27.84 -32.28 -33.81
CA ARG A 35 -27.77 -32.25 -35.30
C ARG A 35 -27.25 -30.92 -35.88
N SER A 36 -26.22 -31.09 -36.71
CA SER A 36 -25.94 -30.51 -38.03
C SER A 36 -25.97 -28.98 -38.28
N ALA A 37 -24.76 -28.48 -38.54
CA ALA A 37 -24.33 -27.64 -39.67
C ALA A 37 -25.37 -27.09 -40.66
N LYS A 38 -25.33 -25.78 -40.90
CA LYS A 38 -25.47 -25.14 -42.22
C LYS A 38 -24.62 -23.87 -42.33
N SER A 39 -24.12 -23.66 -43.54
CA SER A 39 -23.06 -22.77 -43.99
C SER A 39 -23.57 -21.53 -44.75
N GLY A 40 -22.93 -20.38 -44.49
CA GLY A 40 -22.64 -19.26 -45.43
C GLY A 40 -23.77 -18.26 -45.78
N PRO A 41 -23.47 -17.13 -46.47
CA PRO A 41 -22.15 -16.61 -46.87
C PRO A 41 -21.90 -15.08 -46.62
N TYR A 42 -20.61 -14.72 -46.75
CA TYR A 42 -19.98 -13.45 -47.17
C TYR A 42 -20.79 -12.16 -47.39
N SER A 43 -20.26 -11.03 -46.89
CA SER A 43 -20.00 -9.84 -47.73
C SER A 43 -18.79 -9.04 -47.21
N ALA A 44 -17.90 -8.67 -48.14
CA ALA A 44 -16.72 -7.85 -47.93
C ALA A 44 -16.88 -6.54 -48.73
N SER A 45 -16.47 -5.41 -48.14
CA SER A 45 -16.17 -4.12 -48.78
C SER A 45 -15.76 -3.15 -47.66
N ASN A 46 -14.75 -2.28 -47.71
CA ASN A 46 -13.82 -1.84 -48.74
C ASN A 46 -12.58 -1.26 -48.04
N LEU A 47 -11.41 -1.45 -48.67
CA LEU A 47 -10.20 -0.67 -48.41
C LEU A 47 -10.40 0.79 -48.83
N ALA A 48 -9.83 1.72 -48.07
CA ALA A 48 -9.28 2.95 -48.62
C ALA A 48 -8.01 3.35 -47.84
N ARG A 49 -6.87 3.16 -48.50
CA ARG A 49 -5.59 3.79 -48.21
C ARG A 49 -5.68 5.28 -48.57
N MET A 50 -5.09 6.15 -47.74
CA MET A 50 -4.55 7.43 -48.21
C MET A 50 -3.21 7.65 -47.52
N ASP A 51 -2.16 7.52 -48.32
CA ASP A 51 -0.81 8.00 -48.05
C ASP A 51 -0.76 9.51 -48.29
N ILE A 52 -0.12 10.26 -47.39
CA ILE A 52 0.39 11.62 -47.66
C ILE A 52 1.83 11.67 -47.16
N GLU A 53 2.77 11.58 -48.10
CA GLU A 53 4.14 12.07 -47.96
C GLU A 53 4.17 13.57 -48.22
N SER A 54 4.96 14.32 -47.45
CA SER A 54 5.67 15.49 -47.98
C SER A 54 6.97 15.73 -47.21
N ASN A 55 8.07 15.60 -47.94
CA ASN A 55 9.46 15.93 -47.60
C ASN A 55 9.66 17.41 -47.19
N HIS A 56 10.70 17.68 -46.39
CA HIS A 56 11.82 18.61 -46.67
C HIS A 56 12.66 18.74 -45.37
N SER A 57 13.84 18.12 -45.34
CA SER A 57 15.17 18.69 -45.63
C SER A 57 15.86 19.34 -44.41
N SER A 58 16.86 18.62 -43.88
CA SER A 58 17.90 19.11 -42.98
C SER A 58 18.84 20.14 -43.67
N PRO A 59 19.74 20.75 -42.90
CA PRO A 59 21.16 20.52 -43.22
C PRO A 59 22.04 20.19 -42.00
N VAL A 60 23.11 19.47 -42.34
CA VAL A 60 24.24 19.00 -41.52
C VAL A 60 25.41 19.99 -41.64
N LEU A 61 26.15 20.23 -40.56
CA LEU A 61 27.58 20.64 -40.56
C LEU A 61 28.23 20.08 -39.27
N THR A 62 28.93 18.94 -39.34
CA THR A 62 30.40 18.72 -39.47
C THR A 62 31.14 18.46 -38.15
N ASP A 63 31.83 17.33 -38.14
CA ASP A 63 32.68 16.71 -37.12
C ASP A 63 33.91 17.51 -36.66
N SER A 64 34.41 17.17 -35.46
CA SER A 64 35.85 16.89 -35.25
C SER A 64 36.08 15.84 -34.15
N THR A 65 37.11 15.01 -34.39
CA THR A 65 37.42 13.64 -33.92
C THR A 65 38.25 13.52 -32.61
N PRO A 66 38.52 12.27 -32.10
CA PRO A 66 38.70 11.94 -30.67
C PRO A 66 40.09 11.37 -30.26
N ILE A 67 40.34 11.27 -28.94
CA ILE A 67 41.38 10.45 -28.24
C ILE A 67 40.82 10.21 -26.81
N ASN A 68 40.74 9.04 -26.15
CA ASN A 68 41.67 7.92 -25.96
C ASN A 68 40.94 6.61 -25.52
N LYS A 69 41.62 5.48 -25.71
CA LYS A 69 41.20 4.09 -25.47
C LYS A 69 41.40 3.61 -24.01
N SER A 70 40.54 2.70 -23.56
CA SER A 70 40.90 1.44 -22.86
C SER A 70 39.73 0.45 -23.02
N ARG A 71 39.79 -0.49 -23.97
CA ARG A 71 40.26 -1.88 -23.83
C ARG A 71 39.79 -2.57 -22.55
N LEU A 72 38.76 -3.41 -22.67
CA LEU A 72 38.81 -4.86 -22.40
C LEU A 72 37.48 -5.48 -22.87
N GLY A 73 37.53 -6.16 -24.02
CA GLY A 73 36.46 -7.04 -24.48
C GLY A 73 36.71 -8.46 -23.99
N ILE A 74 35.65 -9.15 -23.58
CA ILE A 74 35.61 -10.62 -23.56
C ILE A 74 34.30 -11.03 -24.23
N HIS A 75 34.45 -11.72 -25.35
CA HIS A 75 33.36 -12.27 -26.16
C HIS A 75 32.69 -13.44 -25.46
N SER A 76 31.38 -13.50 -25.71
CA SER A 76 30.47 -14.61 -25.49
C SER A 76 30.95 -15.87 -26.21
N ASN A 77 30.97 -17.00 -25.49
CA ASN A 77 31.02 -18.33 -26.10
C ASN A 77 29.93 -19.22 -25.50
N LEU A 78 29.16 -19.78 -26.44
CA LEU A 78 28.19 -20.85 -26.31
C LEU A 78 28.82 -22.10 -25.67
N LEU A 79 28.06 -22.81 -24.84
CA LEU A 79 28.34 -24.20 -24.50
C LEU A 79 27.08 -25.07 -24.67
N PRO A 80 27.23 -26.30 -25.22
CA PRO A 80 26.12 -27.17 -25.57
C PRO A 80 25.71 -28.15 -24.47
N TYR A 81 24.47 -28.62 -24.60
CA TYR A 81 23.82 -29.69 -23.83
C TYR A 81 24.49 -31.06 -24.06
N ALA A 82 24.54 -31.89 -23.01
CA ALA A 82 24.45 -33.36 -23.12
C ALA A 82 23.88 -33.97 -21.83
N PRO A 83 23.05 -35.04 -21.91
CA PRO A 83 22.36 -35.65 -20.77
C PRO A 83 23.06 -36.92 -20.27
N SER A 84 22.90 -37.26 -18.99
CA SER A 84 23.06 -38.63 -18.51
C SER A 84 22.23 -38.88 -17.26
N GLY A 85 21.33 -39.84 -17.35
CA GLY A 85 20.45 -40.29 -16.28
C GLY A 85 21.19 -41.10 -15.20
N GLY A 86 20.53 -41.17 -14.04
CA GLY A 86 20.94 -41.99 -12.90
C GLY A 86 19.88 -41.89 -11.81
N SER A 87 18.95 -42.85 -11.82
CA SER A 87 17.93 -43.07 -10.78
C SER A 87 18.58 -43.56 -9.49
N LEU A 88 18.30 -42.94 -8.34
CA LEU A 88 18.30 -43.58 -7.01
C LEU A 88 17.37 -42.81 -6.04
N SER A 89 16.43 -43.53 -5.42
CA SER A 89 15.54 -43.10 -4.33
C SER A 89 16.14 -43.45 -2.94
N PRO A 90 15.43 -43.27 -1.80
CA PRO A 90 15.46 -42.05 -0.98
C PRO A 90 16.01 -42.28 0.45
N SER A 91 16.07 -41.19 1.22
CA SER A 91 16.17 -41.13 2.69
C SER A 91 17.55 -41.29 3.34
N LYS A 92 18.25 -40.17 3.57
CA LYS A 92 19.10 -39.97 4.76
C LYS A 92 19.05 -38.52 5.22
N TYR A 93 18.73 -38.34 6.50
CA TYR A 93 18.85 -37.11 7.27
C TYR A 93 20.20 -36.43 7.03
N ILE A 94 20.21 -35.20 6.52
CA ILE A 94 21.41 -34.38 6.43
C ILE A 94 21.40 -33.38 7.58
N ASN A 95 22.24 -33.64 8.59
CA ASN A 95 22.67 -32.64 9.54
C ASN A 95 23.54 -31.61 8.79
N ILE A 96 23.08 -30.37 8.70
CA ILE A 96 23.83 -29.26 8.13
C ILE A 96 24.85 -28.77 9.17
N PRO A 97 26.16 -28.78 8.90
CA PRO A 97 27.13 -28.16 9.78
C PRO A 97 27.03 -26.63 9.65
N ARG A 98 26.89 -25.92 10.78
CA ARG A 98 27.07 -24.46 10.85
C ARG A 98 28.47 -24.10 10.34
N LYS A 99 28.56 -23.66 9.07
CA LYS A 99 29.76 -22.97 8.56
C LYS A 99 29.86 -21.62 9.29
N LYS A 100 31.05 -21.29 9.77
CA LYS A 100 31.37 -19.92 10.21
C LYS A 100 31.34 -19.00 8.98
N PRO A 101 30.70 -17.82 9.06
CA PRO A 101 30.65 -16.89 7.94
C PRO A 101 32.05 -16.35 7.63
N GLY A 102 32.31 -16.10 6.34
CA GLY A 102 33.59 -15.55 5.88
C GLY A 102 33.71 -14.05 6.22
N LYS A 103 34.92 -13.50 6.14
CA LYS A 103 35.21 -12.09 6.49
C LYS A 103 34.39 -11.05 5.69
N LEU A 104 33.86 -11.41 4.52
CA LEU A 104 32.95 -10.57 3.72
C LEU A 104 31.51 -10.59 4.26
N ASP A 105 31.04 -11.72 4.76
CA ASP A 105 29.72 -11.86 5.41
C ASP A 105 29.67 -11.03 6.70
N GLU A 106 30.79 -10.90 7.42
CA GLU A 106 30.92 -10.10 8.65
C GLU A 106 30.77 -8.59 8.39
N VAL A 107 31.36 -8.07 7.30
CA VAL A 107 31.22 -6.66 6.90
C VAL A 107 29.79 -6.36 6.48
N CYS A 108 29.15 -7.28 5.76
CA CYS A 108 27.73 -7.16 5.39
C CYS A 108 26.85 -7.20 6.65
N ALA A 109 27.07 -8.18 7.55
CA ALA A 109 26.38 -8.32 8.84
C ALA A 109 26.43 -7.05 9.70
N ASN A 110 27.57 -6.35 9.72
CA ASN A 110 27.72 -5.11 10.46
C ASN A 110 26.89 -3.96 9.85
N ALA A 111 26.90 -3.81 8.51
CA ALA A 111 26.05 -2.82 7.84
C ALA A 111 24.55 -3.09 8.08
N TRP A 112 24.14 -4.37 8.15
CA TRP A 112 22.75 -4.75 8.46
C TRP A 112 22.34 -4.41 9.89
N LEU A 113 23.22 -4.68 10.86
CA LEU A 113 22.95 -4.32 12.25
C LEU A 113 22.78 -2.81 12.42
N ASP A 114 23.55 -2.01 11.68
CA ASP A 114 23.42 -0.56 11.70
C ASP A 114 22.08 -0.09 11.07
N ALA A 115 21.62 -0.75 10.01
CA ALA A 115 20.28 -0.52 9.46
C ALA A 115 19.16 -0.91 10.46
N MET A 116 19.29 -2.05 11.16
CA MET A 116 18.34 -2.46 12.19
C MET A 116 18.33 -1.50 13.39
N LYS A 117 19.51 -1.03 13.82
CA LYS A 117 19.66 -0.04 14.89
C LYS A 117 19.07 1.32 14.51
N SER A 118 19.28 1.79 13.27
CA SER A 118 18.71 3.05 12.79
C SER A 118 17.18 2.97 12.60
N SER A 119 16.64 1.78 12.31
CA SER A 119 15.19 1.53 12.26
C SER A 119 14.52 1.44 13.65
N SER A 120 15.31 1.48 14.72
CA SER A 120 14.78 1.46 16.09
C SER A 120 14.34 2.86 16.51
N PRO A 121 13.15 3.02 17.12
CA PRO A 121 12.73 4.32 17.66
C PRO A 121 13.82 4.86 18.59
N PRO A 122 14.22 6.13 18.47
CA PRO A 122 15.18 6.71 19.39
C PRO A 122 14.62 6.59 20.80
N ARG A 123 15.40 6.03 21.76
CA ARG A 123 15.13 6.22 23.19
C ARG A 123 14.81 7.71 23.39
N LYS A 124 13.76 8.05 24.15
CA LYS A 124 13.44 9.43 24.57
C LYS A 124 14.68 10.03 25.26
N LYS A 125 15.61 10.59 24.49
CA LYS A 125 16.61 11.53 24.99
C LYS A 125 15.94 12.89 24.89
N LEU A 126 15.65 13.47 26.05
CA LEU A 126 15.40 14.90 26.20
C LEU A 126 16.66 15.62 25.71
N ILE A 127 16.64 16.10 24.46
CA ILE A 127 17.61 17.07 23.96
C ILE A 127 16.86 18.39 23.96
N LYS A 128 17.13 19.25 24.95
CA LYS A 128 16.29 20.41 25.25
C LYS A 128 16.80 21.72 24.66
N ASP A 129 18.05 21.78 24.18
CA ASP A 129 18.64 23.05 23.75
C ASP A 129 19.13 22.94 22.29
N GLY A 130 18.28 23.39 21.35
CA GLY A 130 18.56 23.42 19.89
C GLY A 130 17.50 22.73 19.01
N ALA A 131 16.66 21.88 19.59
CA ALA A 131 15.59 21.17 18.88
C ALA A 131 14.47 22.12 18.41
N ASP A 132 14.15 23.15 19.20
CA ASP A 132 13.05 24.08 18.90
C ASP A 132 13.34 24.98 17.69
N THR A 133 14.59 25.40 17.48
CA THR A 133 14.99 26.20 16.32
C THR A 133 14.95 25.37 15.03
N ALA A 134 15.45 24.13 15.08
CA ALA A 134 15.40 23.20 13.94
C ALA A 134 13.95 22.84 13.58
N TYR A 135 13.11 22.60 14.59
CA TYR A 135 11.68 22.34 14.39
C TYR A 135 10.93 23.54 13.81
N SER A 136 11.22 24.75 14.29
CA SER A 136 10.61 25.98 13.76
C SER A 136 11.02 26.22 12.30
N SER A 137 12.30 26.06 11.96
CA SER A 137 12.79 26.15 10.57
C SER A 137 12.16 25.09 9.66
N TRP A 138 11.98 23.88 10.18
CA TRP A 138 11.30 22.80 9.46
C TRP A 138 9.81 23.11 9.22
N MET A 139 9.10 23.65 10.22
CA MET A 139 7.71 24.09 10.06
C MET A 139 7.54 25.25 9.08
N LEU A 140 8.57 26.08 8.85
CA LEU A 140 8.52 27.08 7.78
C LEU A 140 8.52 26.44 6.38
N LYS A 141 9.18 25.28 6.23
CA LYS A 141 9.21 24.53 4.97
C LYS A 141 7.98 23.63 4.80
N HIS A 142 7.47 23.09 5.90
CA HIS A 142 6.34 22.16 5.95
C HIS A 142 5.31 22.65 6.98
N PRO A 143 4.54 23.71 6.67
CA PRO A 143 3.62 24.31 7.63
C PRO A 143 2.52 23.35 8.08
N SER A 144 1.98 23.60 9.26
CA SER A 144 0.88 22.79 9.79
C SER A 144 -0.35 22.89 8.88
N ALA A 145 -0.87 21.76 8.42
CA ALA A 145 -2.07 21.72 7.57
C ALA A 145 -3.32 22.27 8.29
N LEU A 146 -3.34 22.24 9.62
CA LEU A 146 -4.40 22.89 10.41
C LEU A 146 -4.29 24.42 10.38
N ASN A 147 -3.07 24.94 10.50
CA ASN A 147 -2.84 26.39 10.45
C ASN A 147 -2.99 26.94 9.02
N SER A 148 -2.64 26.13 8.02
CA SER A 148 -2.82 26.42 6.59
C SER A 148 -4.17 25.95 6.05
N PHE A 149 -5.15 25.63 6.92
CA PHE A 149 -6.41 25.02 6.47
C PHE A 149 -7.17 25.92 5.49
N GLU A 150 -7.23 27.24 5.73
CA GLU A 150 -7.89 28.18 4.84
C GLU A 150 -7.25 28.21 3.44
N GLU A 151 -5.92 28.15 3.37
CA GLU A 151 -5.17 28.06 2.11
C GLU A 151 -5.51 26.75 1.37
N ILE A 152 -5.46 25.62 2.06
CA ILE A 152 -5.81 24.30 1.50
C ILE A 152 -7.26 24.29 1.00
N ALA A 153 -8.20 24.83 1.79
CA ALA A 153 -9.61 24.93 1.44
C ALA A 153 -9.84 25.82 0.20
N ASN A 154 -9.10 26.93 0.08
CA ASN A 154 -9.13 27.79 -1.10
C ASN A 154 -8.60 27.06 -2.35
N LEU A 155 -7.52 26.28 -2.22
CA LEU A 155 -6.96 25.46 -3.30
C LEU A 155 -7.90 24.33 -3.72
N ALA A 156 -8.69 23.81 -2.78
CA ALA A 156 -9.69 22.78 -3.01
C ALA A 156 -11.00 23.31 -3.61
N LYS A 157 -11.23 24.63 -3.57
CA LYS A 157 -12.47 25.25 -4.06
C LYS A 157 -12.68 24.92 -5.54
N ASN A 158 -13.89 24.49 -5.90
CA ASN A 158 -14.25 24.03 -7.24
C ASN A 158 -13.46 22.80 -7.76
N LYS A 159 -12.72 22.09 -6.90
CA LYS A 159 -12.03 20.85 -7.24
C LYS A 159 -12.68 19.66 -6.54
N LYS A 160 -12.56 18.49 -7.16
CA LYS A 160 -12.90 17.20 -6.58
C LYS A 160 -11.73 16.71 -5.73
N ILE A 161 -11.92 16.62 -4.43
CA ILE A 161 -10.90 16.04 -3.55
C ILE A 161 -10.95 14.51 -3.64
N ALA A 162 -9.77 13.89 -3.69
CA ALA A 162 -9.59 12.46 -3.46
C ALA A 162 -8.67 12.26 -2.25
N MET A 163 -9.13 11.51 -1.25
CA MET A 163 -8.41 11.33 0.02
C MET A 163 -7.68 9.99 0.05
N PHE A 164 -6.41 10.04 0.42
CA PHE A 164 -5.55 8.86 0.61
C PHE A 164 -4.97 8.91 2.01
N LEU A 165 -5.18 7.86 2.79
CA LEU A 165 -4.83 7.83 4.20
C LEU A 165 -3.99 6.58 4.49
N ASP A 166 -2.81 6.77 5.07
CA ASP A 166 -2.11 5.69 5.73
C ASP A 166 -2.81 5.30 7.04
N TYR A 167 -2.50 4.12 7.59
CA TYR A 167 -3.13 3.62 8.80
C TYR A 167 -2.27 3.81 10.07
N ASP A 168 -1.13 3.11 10.13
CA ASP A 168 -0.30 3.02 11.34
C ASP A 168 0.51 4.30 11.56
N GLY A 169 0.29 5.02 12.65
CA GLY A 169 0.93 6.31 12.90
C GLY A 169 0.19 7.51 12.29
N THR A 170 -0.83 7.24 11.47
CA THR A 170 -1.67 8.26 10.82
C THR A 170 -3.09 8.26 11.38
N LEU A 171 -3.84 7.16 11.21
CA LEU A 171 -5.20 7.01 11.74
C LEU A 171 -5.24 6.29 13.09
N SER A 172 -4.23 5.49 13.37
CA SER A 172 -4.01 4.80 14.64
C SER A 172 -2.69 5.24 15.27
N PRO A 173 -2.57 5.34 16.59
CA PRO A 173 -1.27 5.54 17.23
C PRO A 173 -0.32 4.38 16.95
N ILE A 174 0.99 4.67 16.98
CA ILE A 174 2.02 3.64 16.93
C ILE A 174 2.10 2.96 18.30
N VAL A 175 1.91 1.64 18.29
CA VAL A 175 1.97 0.79 19.48
C VAL A 175 3.05 -0.29 19.34
N ASP A 176 3.36 -0.97 20.44
CA ASP A 176 4.37 -2.04 20.46
C ASP A 176 3.90 -3.36 19.87
N ASP A 177 2.63 -3.67 20.07
CA ASP A 177 1.99 -4.83 19.44
C ASP A 177 1.13 -4.35 18.27
N PRO A 178 1.48 -4.70 17.02
CA PRO A 178 0.70 -4.33 15.84
C PRO A 178 -0.78 -4.72 15.93
N ASP A 179 -1.14 -5.77 16.65
CA ASP A 179 -2.55 -6.18 16.81
C ASP A 179 -3.36 -5.21 17.67
N ASN A 180 -2.70 -4.36 18.46
CA ASN A 180 -3.33 -3.33 19.32
C ASN A 180 -3.32 -1.93 18.69
N ALA A 181 -2.93 -1.79 17.42
CA ALA A 181 -2.98 -0.52 16.69
C ALA A 181 -4.43 -0.25 16.27
N LEU A 182 -5.28 0.06 17.25
CA LEU A 182 -6.70 0.28 17.07
C LEU A 182 -6.98 1.75 16.79
N MET A 183 -7.72 2.01 15.73
CA MET A 183 -8.33 3.30 15.46
C MET A 183 -9.48 3.55 16.45
N SER A 184 -9.55 4.75 17.03
CA SER A 184 -10.64 5.14 17.93
C SER A 184 -11.98 5.24 17.19
N ASP A 185 -13.08 5.10 17.93
CA ASP A 185 -14.43 5.24 17.36
C ASP A 185 -14.67 6.65 16.80
N ASP A 186 -14.10 7.68 17.43
CA ASP A 186 -14.16 9.06 16.95
C ASP A 186 -13.42 9.23 15.60
N MET A 187 -12.24 8.63 15.45
CA MET A 187 -11.51 8.65 14.19
C MET A 187 -12.27 7.85 13.13
N ARG A 188 -12.81 6.67 13.47
CA ARG A 188 -13.64 5.86 12.56
C ARG A 188 -14.85 6.65 12.05
N SER A 189 -15.57 7.32 12.95
CA SER A 189 -16.69 8.20 12.64
C SER A 189 -16.26 9.36 11.73
N THR A 190 -15.08 9.94 11.99
CA THR A 190 -14.51 11.01 11.17
C THR A 190 -14.19 10.53 9.76
N VAL A 191 -13.50 9.38 9.61
CA VAL A 191 -13.17 8.78 8.30
C VAL A 191 -14.44 8.43 7.52
N SER A 192 -15.46 7.86 8.17
CA SER A 192 -16.74 7.58 7.52
C SER A 192 -17.43 8.87 7.02
N LYS A 193 -17.38 9.96 7.80
CA LYS A 193 -17.89 11.27 7.35
C LYS A 193 -17.11 11.80 6.14
N VAL A 194 -15.78 11.70 6.15
CA VAL A 194 -14.93 12.10 5.01
C VAL A 194 -15.31 11.30 3.75
N ALA A 195 -15.48 9.99 3.88
CA ALA A 195 -15.83 9.10 2.77
C ALA A 195 -17.19 9.38 2.12
N LYS A 196 -18.12 10.02 2.85
CA LYS A 196 -19.41 10.48 2.30
C LYS A 196 -19.24 11.62 1.29
N TYR A 197 -18.24 12.48 1.50
CA TYR A 197 -18.01 13.66 0.67
C TYR A 197 -16.92 13.45 -0.38
N PHE A 198 -15.92 12.61 -0.07
CA PHE A 198 -14.72 12.46 -0.88
C PHE A 198 -14.42 10.97 -1.11
N PRO A 199 -14.12 10.54 -2.35
CA PRO A 199 -13.52 9.23 -2.59
C PRO A 199 -12.31 9.05 -1.68
N THR A 200 -12.35 8.04 -0.82
CA THR A 200 -11.36 7.84 0.24
C THR A 200 -10.76 6.45 0.15
N ALA A 201 -9.43 6.37 0.16
CA ALA A 201 -8.66 5.14 0.13
C ALA A 201 -7.73 5.02 1.33
N ILE A 202 -7.68 3.83 1.93
CA ILE A 202 -6.72 3.46 2.96
C ILE A 202 -5.57 2.71 2.28
N ILE A 203 -4.33 3.20 2.44
CA ILE A 203 -3.13 2.58 1.86
C ILE A 203 -2.20 2.16 3.01
N SER A 204 -2.04 0.86 3.22
CA SER A 204 -1.31 0.33 4.38
C SER A 204 -0.28 -0.74 4.00
N GLY A 205 0.77 -0.87 4.80
CA GLY A 205 1.69 -2.00 4.75
C GLY A 205 1.07 -3.32 5.23
N ARG A 206 0.04 -3.24 6.09
CA ARG A 206 -0.72 -4.40 6.57
C ARG A 206 -1.42 -5.12 5.42
N SER A 207 -1.80 -6.38 5.63
CA SER A 207 -2.72 -7.04 4.69
C SER A 207 -4.04 -6.26 4.62
N ARG A 208 -4.63 -6.27 3.42
CA ARG A 208 -5.91 -5.64 3.14
C ARG A 208 -7.00 -6.11 4.09
N ASP A 209 -7.08 -7.42 4.31
CA ASP A 209 -8.09 -8.04 5.19
C ASP A 209 -7.95 -7.53 6.64
N LYS A 210 -6.71 -7.42 7.14
CA LYS A 210 -6.44 -6.94 8.50
C LYS A 210 -6.79 -5.47 8.68
N VAL A 211 -6.41 -4.61 7.75
CA VAL A 211 -6.76 -3.18 7.84
C VAL A 211 -8.26 -2.95 7.63
N CYS A 212 -8.91 -3.77 6.79
CA CYS A 212 -10.36 -3.76 6.63
C CYS A 212 -11.08 -4.17 7.92
N GLU A 213 -10.62 -5.22 8.61
CA GLU A 213 -11.15 -5.66 9.91
C GLU A 213 -11.01 -4.56 10.98
N LEU A 214 -9.84 -3.93 11.06
CA LEU A 214 -9.57 -2.87 12.03
C LEU A 214 -10.44 -1.64 11.79
N ILE A 215 -10.69 -1.27 10.52
CA ILE A 215 -11.43 -0.06 10.14
C ILE A 215 -12.94 -0.29 10.02
N GLY A 216 -13.40 -1.45 9.60
CA GLY A 216 -14.82 -1.83 9.59
C GLY A 216 -15.75 -0.88 8.82
N LEU A 217 -15.25 -0.20 7.78
CA LEU A 217 -16.03 0.69 6.91
C LEU A 217 -16.08 0.09 5.51
N THR A 218 -17.25 0.03 4.88
CA THR A 218 -17.41 -0.66 3.59
C THR A 218 -17.39 0.29 2.40
N GLU A 219 -17.50 1.59 2.67
CA GLU A 219 -17.51 2.67 1.69
C GLU A 219 -16.12 3.10 1.20
N LEU A 220 -15.05 2.52 1.75
CA LEU A 220 -13.66 2.88 1.47
C LEU A 220 -13.03 1.99 0.41
N TYR A 221 -12.02 2.53 -0.28
CA TYR A 221 -11.03 1.73 -1.00
C TYR A 221 -9.97 1.24 -0.01
N TYR A 222 -9.53 -0.02 -0.15
CA TYR A 222 -8.50 -0.60 0.69
C TYR A 222 -7.35 -1.13 -0.15
N ALA A 223 -6.17 -0.58 0.09
CA ALA A 223 -4.92 -0.97 -0.55
C ALA A 223 -3.97 -1.53 0.51
N GLY A 224 -3.98 -2.85 0.68
CA GLY A 224 -3.08 -3.56 1.59
C GLY A 224 -1.75 -3.94 0.95
N SER A 225 -0.84 -4.44 1.76
CA SER A 225 0.46 -4.97 1.35
C SER A 225 1.28 -3.92 0.57
N HIS A 226 1.31 -2.68 1.07
CA HIS A 226 1.91 -1.52 0.38
C HIS A 226 1.26 -1.22 -0.98
N GLY A 227 -0.04 -1.49 -1.08
CA GLY A 227 -0.84 -1.28 -2.27
C GLY A 227 -0.76 -2.39 -3.31
N MET A 228 -0.24 -3.58 -2.98
CA MET A 228 -0.25 -4.74 -3.88
C MET A 228 -1.55 -5.57 -3.78
N ASP A 229 -2.45 -5.25 -2.85
CA ASP A 229 -3.76 -5.87 -2.72
C ASP A 229 -4.82 -4.77 -2.60
N ILE A 230 -5.40 -4.35 -3.71
CA ILE A 230 -6.36 -3.23 -3.76
C ILE A 230 -7.77 -3.76 -3.97
N LEU A 231 -8.71 -3.31 -3.14
CA LEU A 231 -10.13 -3.55 -3.29
C LEU A 231 -10.91 -2.24 -3.22
N GLY A 232 -11.82 -2.03 -4.19
CA GLY A 232 -12.80 -0.96 -4.15
C GLY A 232 -14.07 -1.28 -3.33
N PRO A 233 -14.87 -0.27 -2.98
CA PRO A 233 -16.14 -0.47 -2.29
C PRO A 233 -17.13 -1.23 -3.18
N ILE A 234 -17.97 -2.06 -2.55
CA ILE A 234 -18.95 -2.92 -3.23
C ILE A 234 -19.89 -2.06 -4.09
N GLY A 235 -20.09 -2.45 -5.36
CA GLY A 235 -21.04 -1.81 -6.28
C GLY A 235 -20.54 -0.55 -7.01
N LYS A 236 -19.24 -0.22 -6.94
CA LYS A 236 -18.61 0.81 -7.79
C LYS A 236 -17.57 0.16 -8.71
N ALA A 237 -17.90 0.02 -10.00
CA ALA A 237 -16.99 -0.47 -11.04
C ALA A 237 -15.73 0.42 -11.15
N VAL A 238 -14.55 -0.20 -11.11
CA VAL A 238 -13.28 0.38 -11.56
C VAL A 238 -13.17 0.10 -13.06
N SER A 239 -12.59 1.00 -13.85
CA SER A 239 -12.42 0.78 -15.30
C SER A 239 -11.69 -0.54 -15.60
N ASN A 240 -12.30 -1.36 -16.46
CA ASN A 240 -11.97 -2.76 -16.71
C ASN A 240 -10.74 -3.01 -17.61
N ASP A 241 -9.87 -2.03 -17.81
CA ASP A 241 -8.83 -2.12 -18.83
C ASP A 241 -7.47 -2.63 -18.32
N HIS A 242 -7.28 -2.84 -17.01
CA HIS A 242 -5.99 -3.26 -16.46
C HIS A 242 -5.87 -4.80 -16.33
N PRO A 243 -4.81 -5.44 -16.86
CA PRO A 243 -4.63 -6.91 -16.85
C PRO A 243 -4.51 -7.57 -15.47
N ASN A 244 -4.41 -6.78 -14.39
CA ASN A 244 -4.29 -7.26 -13.01
C ASN A 244 -5.58 -7.03 -12.20
N CYS A 245 -6.62 -6.46 -12.83
CA CYS A 245 -7.97 -6.42 -12.30
C CYS A 245 -8.65 -7.77 -12.59
N THR A 246 -9.22 -8.41 -11.58
CA THR A 246 -10.07 -9.58 -11.78
C THR A 246 -11.46 -9.31 -11.22
N GLU A 247 -12.48 -9.40 -12.06
CA GLU A 247 -13.85 -9.67 -11.61
C GLU A 247 -13.89 -11.11 -11.06
N SER A 248 -14.67 -11.34 -10.02
CA SER A 248 -14.92 -12.64 -9.36
C SER A 248 -14.02 -12.98 -8.16
N THR A 249 -14.48 -12.55 -6.99
CA THR A 249 -14.60 -13.46 -5.85
C THR A 249 -15.99 -13.32 -5.26
N THR A 250 -16.77 -14.40 -5.28
CA THR A 250 -18.02 -14.51 -4.54
C THR A 250 -17.75 -14.31 -3.06
N ASP A 251 -18.51 -13.42 -2.41
CA ASP A 251 -18.67 -13.47 -0.96
C ASP A 251 -19.41 -14.78 -0.58
N LEU A 252 -19.47 -15.07 0.73
CA LEU A 252 -20.24 -16.21 1.27
C LEU A 252 -21.76 -16.13 0.98
N GLN A 253 -22.22 -15.12 0.25
CA GLN A 253 -23.63 -14.77 -0.02
C GLN A 253 -23.97 -14.58 -1.51
N GLY A 254 -23.02 -14.78 -2.44
CA GLY A 254 -23.24 -14.79 -3.88
C GLY A 254 -23.56 -13.44 -4.53
N LYS A 255 -23.02 -12.31 -4.03
CA LYS A 255 -23.13 -11.00 -4.74
C LYS A 255 -21.81 -10.63 -5.43
N GLU A 256 -21.91 -10.43 -6.74
CA GLU A 256 -20.85 -10.07 -7.69
C GLU A 256 -20.48 -8.57 -7.62
N ASP A 257 -19.32 -8.21 -8.19
CA ASP A 257 -18.67 -6.88 -8.24
C ASP A 257 -17.64 -6.57 -7.14
N VAL A 258 -16.66 -7.47 -6.97
CA VAL A 258 -15.47 -7.24 -6.14
C VAL A 258 -14.32 -6.79 -7.05
N ASN A 259 -14.03 -5.49 -7.11
CA ASN A 259 -12.94 -4.92 -7.92
C ASN A 259 -11.58 -5.13 -7.26
N LEU A 260 -11.02 -6.32 -7.47
CA LEU A 260 -9.76 -6.76 -6.91
C LEU A 260 -8.61 -6.50 -7.90
N PHE A 261 -7.59 -5.78 -7.44
CA PHE A 261 -6.36 -5.52 -8.20
C PHE A 261 -5.13 -6.03 -7.44
N GLN A 262 -4.33 -6.88 -8.10
CA GLN A 262 -3.18 -7.55 -7.49
C GLN A 262 -1.99 -7.67 -8.46
N PRO A 263 -1.11 -6.65 -8.54
CA PRO A 263 -0.01 -6.62 -9.50
C PRO A 263 1.08 -7.67 -9.20
N ALA A 264 1.09 -8.23 -7.99
CA ALA A 264 2.04 -9.24 -7.55
C ALA A 264 1.42 -10.64 -7.42
N ARG A 265 0.23 -10.90 -8.00
CA ARG A 265 -0.53 -12.15 -7.78
C ARG A 265 0.28 -13.44 -7.98
N GLU A 266 1.17 -13.46 -8.97
CA GLU A 266 2.05 -14.60 -9.26
C GLU A 266 3.00 -14.97 -8.10
N PHE A 267 3.28 -14.03 -7.19
CA PHE A 267 4.20 -14.24 -6.07
C PHE A 267 3.56 -14.90 -4.84
N ILE A 268 2.22 -15.01 -4.77
CA ILE A 268 1.52 -15.53 -3.59
C ILE A 268 2.05 -16.91 -3.14
N PRO A 269 2.25 -17.91 -4.03
CA PRO A 269 2.78 -19.21 -3.62
C PRO A 269 4.19 -19.11 -3.01
N MET A 270 5.05 -18.29 -3.62
CA MET A 270 6.42 -18.04 -3.16
C MET A 270 6.44 -17.34 -1.79
N ILE A 271 5.61 -16.31 -1.60
CA ILE A 271 5.49 -15.61 -0.32
C ILE A 271 4.99 -16.54 0.79
N ASN A 272 4.04 -17.41 0.50
CA ASN A 272 3.53 -18.39 1.46
C ASN A 272 4.60 -19.44 1.84
N GLU A 273 5.48 -19.83 0.92
CA GLU A 273 6.61 -20.71 1.21
C GLU A 273 7.67 -20.01 2.07
N VAL A 274 8.01 -18.76 1.73
CA VAL A 274 8.92 -17.93 2.51
C VAL A 274 8.40 -17.70 3.92
N PHE A 275 7.11 -17.41 4.08
CA PHE A 275 6.47 -17.25 5.38
C PHE A 275 6.64 -18.49 6.26
N ARG A 276 6.28 -19.67 5.76
CA ARG A 276 6.43 -20.94 6.50
C ARG A 276 7.88 -21.18 6.93
N THR A 277 8.81 -20.95 6.00
CA THR A 277 10.24 -21.11 6.26
C THR A 277 10.76 -20.13 7.33
N LEU A 278 10.35 -18.86 7.28
CA LEU A 278 10.71 -17.85 8.27
C LEU A 278 10.13 -18.17 9.64
N VAL A 279 8.88 -18.64 9.71
CA VAL A 279 8.26 -19.08 10.97
C VAL A 279 9.09 -20.21 11.60
N ASP A 280 9.45 -21.23 10.81
CA ASP A 280 10.21 -22.37 11.31
C ASP A 280 11.62 -21.96 11.78
N ASN A 281 12.32 -21.13 10.99
CA ASN A 281 13.67 -20.68 11.31
C ASN A 281 13.74 -19.71 12.50
N THR A 282 12.68 -18.95 12.76
CA THR A 282 12.65 -17.97 13.86
C THR A 282 11.98 -18.48 15.14
N LYS A 283 11.36 -19.67 15.12
CA LYS A 283 10.65 -20.27 16.25
C LYS A 283 11.47 -20.35 17.54
N GLY A 284 12.79 -20.52 17.44
CA GLY A 284 13.69 -20.59 18.60
C GLY A 284 14.10 -19.24 19.18
N ILE A 285 13.75 -18.12 18.53
CA ILE A 285 14.18 -16.77 18.93
C ILE A 285 13.05 -16.11 19.73
N LYS A 286 13.23 -16.03 21.05
CA LYS A 286 12.24 -15.43 21.95
C LYS A 286 11.94 -13.98 21.55
N GLY A 287 10.65 -13.68 21.36
CA GLY A 287 10.16 -12.34 21.02
C GLY A 287 10.09 -12.05 19.52
N ALA A 288 10.62 -12.92 18.65
CA ALA A 288 10.47 -12.78 17.20
C ALA A 288 9.04 -13.18 16.80
N LYS A 289 8.41 -12.37 15.94
CA LYS A 289 7.08 -12.66 15.38
C LYS A 289 7.16 -12.54 13.86
N VAL A 290 6.64 -13.53 13.15
CA VAL A 290 6.56 -13.50 11.68
C VAL A 290 5.09 -13.35 11.29
N GLU A 291 4.80 -12.39 10.43
CA GLU A 291 3.45 -12.09 9.95
C GLU A 291 3.38 -12.20 8.43
N ASN A 292 2.29 -12.78 7.91
CA ASN A 292 2.01 -12.85 6.49
C ASN A 292 1.00 -11.77 6.11
N HIS A 293 1.43 -10.82 5.29
CA HIS A 293 0.59 -9.77 4.72
C HIS A 293 0.26 -10.02 3.25
N LYS A 294 0.13 -11.28 2.82
CA LYS A 294 -0.22 -11.74 1.46
C LYS A 294 0.85 -11.52 0.39
N PHE A 295 1.33 -10.29 0.23
CA PHE A 295 2.43 -9.92 -0.67
C PHE A 295 3.67 -9.39 0.09
N CYS A 296 3.70 -9.56 1.41
CA CYS A 296 4.82 -9.18 2.25
C CYS A 296 4.89 -10.13 3.45
N VAL A 297 6.10 -10.58 3.80
CA VAL A 297 6.34 -11.27 5.07
C VAL A 297 7.13 -10.35 5.99
N SER A 298 6.60 -10.09 7.18
CA SER A 298 7.21 -9.21 8.17
C SER A 298 7.80 -10.03 9.30
N VAL A 299 9.08 -9.82 9.61
CA VAL A 299 9.79 -10.41 10.75
C VAL A 299 10.05 -9.30 11.76
N HIS A 300 9.21 -9.27 12.80
CA HIS A 300 9.29 -8.30 13.88
C HIS A 300 10.38 -8.70 14.87
N PHE A 301 11.28 -7.77 15.15
CA PHE A 301 12.38 -7.96 16.11
C PHE A 301 12.30 -6.97 17.28
N ARG A 302 11.15 -6.30 17.45
CA ARG A 302 10.97 -5.28 18.48
C ARG A 302 11.17 -5.80 19.90
N ASN A 303 10.65 -6.99 20.16
CA ASN A 303 10.67 -7.66 21.46
C ASN A 303 11.80 -8.70 21.56
N VAL A 304 12.74 -8.68 20.62
CA VAL A 304 13.88 -9.59 20.55
C VAL A 304 15.08 -8.96 21.23
N ASP A 305 15.80 -9.74 22.03
CA ASP A 305 17.08 -9.33 22.63
C ASP A 305 18.08 -8.95 21.52
N GLU A 306 18.79 -7.83 21.70
CA GLU A 306 19.68 -7.27 20.67
C GLU A 306 20.77 -8.26 20.20
N LYS A 307 21.21 -9.18 21.08
CA LYS A 307 22.17 -10.24 20.71
C LYS A 307 21.64 -11.21 19.66
N SER A 308 20.32 -11.28 19.51
CA SER A 308 19.63 -12.15 18.56
C SER A 308 19.20 -11.42 17.28
N TRP A 309 19.49 -10.13 17.12
CA TRP A 309 19.16 -9.39 15.89
C TRP A 309 19.96 -9.86 14.69
N GLN A 310 21.26 -10.10 14.85
CA GLN A 310 22.12 -10.61 13.77
C GLN A 310 21.67 -11.98 13.25
N PRO A 311 21.34 -12.97 14.13
CA PRO A 311 20.70 -14.21 13.69
C PRO A 311 19.41 -14.02 12.86
N ILE A 312 18.55 -13.06 13.22
CA ILE A 312 17.33 -12.75 12.46
C ILE A 312 17.70 -12.20 11.08
N ALA A 313 18.60 -11.22 11.02
CA ALA A 313 19.03 -10.63 9.75
C ALA A 313 19.64 -11.68 8.82
N GLN A 314 20.47 -12.57 9.35
CA GLN A 314 21.07 -13.66 8.58
C GLN A 314 20.02 -14.64 8.08
N CYS A 315 19.06 -15.03 8.92
CA CYS A 315 17.96 -15.90 8.52
C CYS A 315 17.16 -15.32 7.34
N VAL A 316 16.87 -14.02 7.36
CA VAL A 316 16.17 -13.35 6.25
C VAL A 316 17.06 -13.33 5.00
N GLN A 317 18.36 -13.07 5.16
CA GLN A 317 19.30 -13.04 4.03
C GLN A 317 19.46 -14.41 3.36
N ASP A 318 19.63 -15.47 4.14
CA ASP A 318 19.75 -16.85 3.65
C ASP A 318 18.52 -17.29 2.83
N ILE A 319 17.35 -16.71 3.12
CA ILE A 319 16.14 -16.91 2.33
C ILE A 319 16.20 -16.10 1.04
N LEU A 320 16.55 -14.82 1.09
CA LEU A 320 16.64 -13.98 -0.11
C LEU A 320 17.66 -14.51 -1.13
N ASP A 321 18.74 -15.14 -0.66
CA ASP A 321 19.73 -15.78 -1.52
C ASP A 321 19.13 -16.96 -2.34
N LYS A 322 18.05 -17.58 -1.84
CA LYS A 322 17.31 -18.64 -2.54
C LYS A 322 16.18 -18.09 -3.43
N TYR A 323 15.72 -16.87 -3.17
CA TYR A 323 14.60 -16.22 -3.85
C TYR A 323 15.02 -14.88 -4.46
N PRO A 324 15.75 -14.86 -5.58
CA PRO A 324 16.30 -13.63 -6.17
C PRO A 324 15.23 -12.65 -6.69
N ARG A 325 13.98 -13.10 -6.86
CA ARG A 325 12.83 -12.26 -7.23
C ARG A 325 12.19 -11.56 -6.02
N LEU A 326 12.75 -11.72 -4.82
CA LEU A 326 12.31 -11.04 -3.61
C LEU A 326 13.37 -10.03 -3.15
N ARG A 327 12.93 -9.02 -2.41
CA ARG A 327 13.80 -8.01 -1.80
C ARG A 327 13.51 -7.86 -0.32
N LYS A 328 14.53 -7.43 0.42
CA LYS A 328 14.41 -6.98 1.81
C LYS A 328 14.04 -5.50 1.83
N THR A 329 13.08 -5.14 2.66
CA THR A 329 12.87 -3.76 3.13
C THR A 329 12.92 -3.71 4.65
N HIS A 330 13.09 -2.51 5.21
CA HIS A 330 13.19 -2.32 6.65
C HIS A 330 12.14 -1.30 7.07
N GLY A 331 11.35 -1.66 8.08
CA GLY A 331 10.44 -0.76 8.78
C GLY A 331 10.90 -0.55 10.22
N ARG A 332 10.06 0.08 11.05
CA ARG A 332 10.40 0.36 12.46
C ARG A 332 10.48 -0.91 13.30
N LYS A 333 11.69 -1.45 13.47
CA LYS A 333 11.98 -2.74 14.15
C LYS A 333 11.31 -3.96 13.50
N VAL A 334 11.26 -3.95 12.17
CA VAL A 334 10.73 -5.05 11.35
C VAL A 334 11.58 -5.20 10.08
N LEU A 335 11.88 -6.45 9.70
CA LEU A 335 12.43 -6.80 8.40
C LEU A 335 11.31 -7.35 7.53
N GLU A 336 11.20 -6.86 6.30
CA GLU A 336 10.13 -7.26 5.40
C GLU A 336 10.70 -7.91 4.15
N VAL A 337 10.06 -8.99 3.71
CA VAL A 337 10.38 -9.69 2.48
C VAL A 337 9.23 -9.47 1.51
N ARG A 338 9.51 -8.83 0.37
CA ARG A 338 8.51 -8.41 -0.61
C ARG A 338 8.92 -8.81 -2.03
N PRO A 339 7.97 -8.99 -2.96
CA PRO A 339 8.26 -9.12 -4.39
C PRO A 339 9.11 -7.97 -4.90
N MET A 340 10.10 -8.29 -5.74
CA MET A 340 10.89 -7.31 -6.48
C MET A 340 10.13 -6.92 -7.75
N ILE A 341 9.07 -6.14 -7.56
CA ILE A 341 8.33 -5.50 -8.65
C ILE A 341 8.43 -3.99 -8.50
N ASP A 342 8.27 -3.30 -9.62
CA ASP A 342 8.23 -1.85 -9.67
C ASP A 342 6.84 -1.35 -9.21
N TRP A 343 6.60 -1.47 -7.90
CA TRP A 343 5.37 -1.09 -7.21
C TRP A 343 5.65 -0.52 -5.83
N ASN A 344 4.93 0.54 -5.46
CA ASN A 344 5.00 1.24 -4.17
C ASN A 344 3.67 1.95 -3.86
N LYS A 345 3.58 2.63 -2.69
CA LYS A 345 2.38 3.38 -2.31
C LYS A 345 2.05 4.51 -3.29
N GLY A 346 3.05 5.14 -3.90
CA GLY A 346 2.83 6.15 -4.96
C GLY A 346 2.12 5.58 -6.19
N LYS A 347 2.54 4.42 -6.68
CA LYS A 347 1.86 3.72 -7.78
C LYS A 347 0.45 3.27 -7.42
N ALA A 348 0.22 2.90 -6.16
CA ALA A 348 -1.12 2.63 -5.68
C ALA A 348 -2.03 3.88 -5.74
N VAL A 349 -1.50 5.07 -5.41
CA VAL A 349 -2.22 6.34 -5.57
C VAL A 349 -2.53 6.63 -7.03
N GLU A 350 -1.56 6.46 -7.94
CA GLU A 350 -1.78 6.66 -9.39
C GLU A 350 -2.86 5.72 -9.92
N PHE A 351 -2.76 4.43 -9.59
CA PHE A 351 -3.73 3.42 -9.97
C PHE A 351 -5.13 3.76 -9.44
N LEU A 352 -5.26 4.17 -8.18
CA LEU A 352 -6.55 4.53 -7.59
C LEU A 352 -7.13 5.80 -8.24
N LEU A 353 -6.31 6.80 -8.56
CA LEU A 353 -6.77 8.00 -9.26
C LEU A 353 -7.25 7.68 -10.69
N GLU A 354 -6.53 6.80 -11.39
CA GLU A 354 -6.93 6.29 -12.71
C GLU A 354 -8.24 5.51 -12.63
N SER A 355 -8.31 4.57 -11.68
CA SER A 355 -9.49 3.73 -11.42
C SER A 355 -10.76 4.52 -11.10
N LEU A 356 -10.60 5.68 -10.46
CA LEU A 356 -11.68 6.60 -10.12
C LEU A 356 -12.07 7.55 -11.27
N GLY A 357 -11.36 7.51 -12.41
CA GLY A 357 -11.53 8.49 -13.49
C GLY A 357 -11.13 9.91 -13.08
N LEU A 358 -10.21 10.02 -12.10
CA LEU A 358 -9.72 11.27 -11.53
C LEU A 358 -8.28 11.60 -11.96
N ASN A 359 -7.67 10.75 -12.79
CA ASN A 359 -6.35 11.00 -13.36
C ASN A 359 -6.40 12.06 -14.47
N ASN A 360 -5.31 12.82 -14.65
CA ASN A 360 -5.15 13.81 -15.73
C ASN A 360 -6.25 14.89 -15.80
N ARG A 361 -6.73 15.33 -14.64
CA ARG A 361 -7.80 16.32 -14.51
C ARG A 361 -7.34 17.50 -13.65
N ASP A 362 -7.48 18.71 -14.19
CA ASP A 362 -7.12 19.95 -13.48
C ASP A 362 -8.11 20.31 -12.36
N ASP A 363 -9.31 19.72 -12.39
CA ASP A 363 -10.37 19.88 -11.40
C ASP A 363 -10.29 18.84 -10.27
N VAL A 364 -9.16 18.15 -10.08
CA VAL A 364 -8.96 17.17 -9.01
C VAL A 364 -7.86 17.62 -8.05
N LEU A 365 -8.07 17.41 -6.75
CA LEU A 365 -7.07 17.63 -5.71
C LEU A 365 -6.90 16.38 -4.84
N PRO A 366 -5.95 15.49 -5.16
CA PRO A 366 -5.54 14.40 -4.29
C PRO A 366 -4.84 14.94 -3.03
N ILE A 367 -5.24 14.43 -1.86
CA ILE A 367 -4.55 14.70 -0.59
C ILE A 367 -4.14 13.37 0.01
N TYR A 368 -2.84 13.20 0.27
CA TYR A 368 -2.31 12.02 0.95
C TYR A 368 -1.83 12.39 2.34
N ILE A 369 -2.20 11.61 3.36
CA ILE A 369 -1.72 11.78 4.75
C ILE A 369 -1.00 10.50 5.20
N GLY A 370 0.24 10.63 5.68
CA GLY A 370 1.07 9.49 6.10
C GLY A 370 2.20 9.85 7.06
N ASP A 371 2.79 8.88 7.77
CA ASP A 371 3.78 9.09 8.84
C ASP A 371 5.17 8.52 8.54
N ASP A 372 5.27 7.59 7.58
CA ASP A 372 6.45 6.75 7.40
C ASP A 372 7.19 6.97 6.08
N MET A 373 8.31 6.27 5.92
CA MET A 373 9.17 6.38 4.75
C MET A 373 8.50 5.83 3.48
N SER A 374 7.55 4.90 3.61
CA SER A 374 6.84 4.36 2.45
C SER A 374 5.80 5.35 1.90
N ASP A 375 5.32 6.27 2.72
CA ASP A 375 4.42 7.36 2.30
C ASP A 375 5.13 8.41 1.44
N GLU A 376 6.46 8.52 1.54
CA GLU A 376 7.26 9.42 0.69
C GLU A 376 7.10 9.13 -0.80
N ASP A 377 6.91 7.86 -1.17
CA ASP A 377 6.61 7.48 -2.56
C ASP A 377 5.31 8.15 -3.04
N ALA A 378 4.29 8.23 -2.19
CA ALA A 378 3.02 8.87 -2.50
C ALA A 378 3.15 10.40 -2.53
N PHE A 379 3.84 10.99 -1.56
CA PHE A 379 4.10 12.43 -1.54
C PHE A 379 4.86 12.88 -2.79
N LYS A 380 5.89 12.11 -3.19
CA LYS A 380 6.69 12.39 -4.37
C LYS A 380 5.85 12.42 -5.63
N VAL A 381 5.02 11.39 -5.87
CA VAL A 381 4.12 11.32 -7.03
C VAL A 381 3.18 12.53 -7.09
N LEU A 382 2.58 12.92 -5.95
CA LEU A 382 1.67 14.07 -5.92
C LEU A 382 2.39 15.40 -6.20
N ARG A 383 3.61 15.55 -5.68
CA ARG A 383 4.43 16.75 -5.84
C ARG A 383 4.97 16.89 -7.26
N GLU A 384 5.58 15.84 -7.81
CA GLU A 384 6.16 15.84 -9.16
C GLU A 384 5.10 16.00 -10.24
N GLY A 385 3.91 15.42 -10.04
CA GLY A 385 2.77 15.62 -10.92
C GLY A 385 2.09 16.99 -10.78
N ASN A 386 2.53 17.86 -9.86
CA ASN A 386 1.89 19.12 -9.48
C ASN A 386 0.35 19.01 -9.34
N ARG A 387 -0.10 17.86 -8.83
CA ARG A 387 -1.50 17.43 -8.93
C ARG A 387 -2.21 17.42 -7.60
N GLY A 388 -1.47 17.36 -6.48
CA GLY A 388 -2.02 17.22 -5.14
C GLY A 388 -1.02 17.52 -4.04
N TYR A 389 -1.42 17.26 -2.80
CA TYR A 389 -0.61 17.59 -1.62
C TYR A 389 -0.40 16.37 -0.72
N GLY A 390 0.86 16.15 -0.35
CA GLY A 390 1.23 15.28 0.76
C GLY A 390 1.21 16.02 2.09
N ILE A 391 0.74 15.35 3.14
CA ILE A 391 0.74 15.82 4.53
C ILE A 391 1.47 14.78 5.39
N LEU A 392 2.63 15.16 5.93
CA LEU A 392 3.41 14.28 6.80
C LEU A 392 2.91 14.36 8.24
N VAL A 393 2.67 13.20 8.86
CA VAL A 393 2.38 13.08 10.28
C VAL A 393 3.68 12.90 11.05
N SER A 394 4.16 13.95 11.71
CA SER A 394 5.32 13.86 12.59
C SER A 394 5.40 14.97 13.63
N SER A 395 5.73 14.58 14.85
CA SER A 395 6.09 15.49 15.95
C SER A 395 7.56 15.91 15.93
N ARG A 396 8.34 15.45 14.94
CA ARG A 396 9.77 15.76 14.80
C ARG A 396 10.09 16.11 13.35
N PRO A 397 11.14 16.91 13.11
CA PRO A 397 11.57 17.23 11.76
C PRO A 397 12.02 15.96 11.02
N LYS A 398 11.58 15.84 9.77
CA LYS A 398 12.00 14.78 8.84
C LYS A 398 12.17 15.39 7.45
N GLU A 399 13.13 14.88 6.68
CA GLU A 399 13.15 15.14 5.25
C GLU A 399 11.91 14.50 4.62
N THR A 400 11.21 15.26 3.79
CA THR A 400 9.93 14.82 3.22
C THR A 400 9.61 15.56 1.94
N ASN A 401 8.88 14.90 1.05
CA ASN A 401 8.22 15.49 -0.11
C ASN A 401 6.83 16.05 0.20
N ALA A 402 6.30 15.83 1.41
CA ALA A 402 5.05 16.43 1.84
C ALA A 402 5.14 17.96 1.85
N VAL A 403 4.05 18.62 1.46
CA VAL A 403 3.98 20.09 1.47
C VAL A 403 3.60 20.60 2.86
N TYR A 404 2.70 19.89 3.53
CA TYR A 404 2.23 20.25 4.87
C TYR A 404 2.61 19.19 5.90
N SER A 405 2.44 19.53 7.18
CA SER A 405 2.64 18.61 8.30
C SER A 405 1.47 18.60 9.28
N LEU A 406 1.33 17.51 10.02
CA LEU A 406 0.47 17.36 11.20
C LEU A 406 1.30 16.65 12.28
N LYS A 407 1.06 16.91 13.56
CA LYS A 407 1.93 16.39 14.62
C LYS A 407 1.71 14.91 14.93
N ASP A 408 0.45 14.48 14.94
CA ASP A 408 0.02 13.18 15.43
C ASP A 408 -1.39 12.82 14.92
N PRO A 409 -1.89 11.58 15.17
CA PRO A 409 -3.22 11.16 14.75
C PRO A 409 -4.38 12.05 15.24
N THR A 410 -4.21 12.79 16.36
CA THR A 410 -5.23 13.71 16.85
C THR A 410 -5.38 14.91 15.92
N GLU A 411 -4.25 15.47 15.45
CA GLU A 411 -4.27 16.55 14.48
C GLU A 411 -4.79 16.09 13.11
N VAL A 412 -4.53 14.82 12.71
CA VAL A 412 -5.17 14.18 11.54
C VAL A 412 -6.68 14.20 11.68
N MET A 413 -7.22 13.72 12.81
CA MET A 413 -8.67 13.71 13.05
C MET A 413 -9.27 15.11 12.98
N ARG A 414 -8.59 16.12 13.55
CA ARG A 414 -9.05 17.52 13.50
C ARG A 414 -9.07 18.05 12.08
N PHE A 415 -8.02 17.79 11.30
CA PHE A 415 -7.93 18.23 9.91
C PHE A 415 -9.05 17.62 9.05
N LEU A 416 -9.28 16.31 9.20
CA LEU A 416 -10.36 15.61 8.51
C LEU A 416 -11.75 16.15 8.89
N ASN A 417 -11.99 16.45 10.17
CA ASN A 417 -13.24 17.08 10.60
C ASN A 417 -13.41 18.51 10.05
N SER A 418 -12.32 19.28 9.95
CA SER A 418 -12.36 20.60 9.30
C SER A 418 -12.73 20.48 7.82
N LEU A 419 -12.19 19.50 7.09
CA LEU A 419 -12.57 19.25 5.69
C LEU A 419 -14.06 18.92 5.54
N VAL A 420 -14.59 18.04 6.40
CA VAL A 420 -16.02 17.70 6.42
C VAL A 420 -16.89 18.93 6.70
N THR A 421 -16.50 19.74 7.69
CA THR A 421 -17.24 20.94 8.08
C THR A 421 -17.24 21.97 6.95
N TRP A 422 -16.08 22.21 6.35
CA TRP A 422 -15.94 23.09 5.20
C TRP A 422 -16.82 22.65 4.03
N LYS A 423 -16.83 21.35 3.70
CA LYS A 423 -17.64 20.84 2.58
C LYS A 423 -19.14 21.00 2.79
N LYS A 424 -19.61 20.76 4.02
CA LYS A 424 -21.01 21.00 4.40
C LYS A 424 -21.41 22.46 4.20
N LEU A 425 -20.58 23.39 4.65
CA LEU A 425 -20.84 24.82 4.50
C LEU A 425 -20.83 25.26 3.02
N GLU A 426 -19.98 24.65 2.18
CA GLU A 426 -19.97 24.90 0.74
C GLU A 426 -21.29 24.44 0.08
N GLU A 427 -21.80 23.26 0.46
CA GLU A 427 -23.05 22.71 -0.07
C GLU A 427 -24.29 23.48 0.44
N GLU A 428 -24.30 23.88 1.72
CA GLU A 428 -25.38 24.67 2.32
C GLU A 428 -25.39 26.13 1.81
N GLY A 429 -24.20 26.73 1.63
CA GLY A 429 -24.04 28.09 1.11
C GLY A 429 -24.25 28.22 -0.40
N GLY A 430 -24.18 27.12 -1.15
CA GLY A 430 -24.49 27.06 -2.58
C GLY A 430 -25.98 27.08 -2.91
N GLY A 431 -26.85 26.89 -1.91
CA GLY A 431 -28.32 26.87 -2.05
C GLY A 431 -29.02 28.20 -1.80
N GLY A 432 -28.31 29.27 -1.41
CA GLY A 432 -28.94 30.54 -1.06
C GLY A 432 -28.01 31.72 -1.33
N GLY A 433 -28.38 32.55 -2.31
CA GLY A 433 -27.69 33.81 -2.56
C GLY A 433 -27.66 34.71 -1.32
N GLY A 434 -26.46 35.18 -0.98
CA GLY A 434 -26.21 36.42 -0.25
C GLY A 434 -26.51 36.41 1.25
N CYS A 435 -25.46 36.31 2.07
CA CYS A 435 -25.31 37.13 3.27
C CYS A 435 -23.85 37.09 3.75
N ILE A 436 -23.05 38.05 3.28
CA ILE A 436 -21.76 38.39 3.89
C ILE A 436 -22.07 39.15 5.18
N VAL A 437 -21.95 38.51 6.33
CA VAL A 437 -21.91 39.23 7.61
C VAL A 437 -20.46 39.67 7.83
N ASN A 438 -20.16 40.89 7.38
CA ASN A 438 -19.01 41.65 7.83
C ASN A 438 -19.09 41.84 9.35
N ASN A 439 -18.21 41.20 10.11
CA ASN A 439 -17.98 41.60 11.49
C ASN A 439 -16.67 42.41 11.59
N ARG A 440 -16.76 43.68 11.19
CA ARG A 440 -15.90 44.73 11.73
C ARG A 440 -16.58 45.31 12.96
N ARG A 441 -15.98 45.10 14.13
CA ARG A 441 -15.93 46.07 15.25
C ARG A 441 -14.57 45.86 15.94
N THR A 442 -13.57 46.75 15.84
CA THR A 442 -13.42 48.02 16.61
C THR A 442 -13.85 47.81 18.06
N ILE A 443 -13.00 47.88 19.09
CA ILE A 443 -11.82 48.71 19.40
C ILE A 443 -10.84 47.86 20.21
#